data_AF-A0ABD7LLC3-F1
#
_entry.id   AF-A0ABD7LLC3-F1
#
_cell.length_a   1.000
_cell.length_b   1.000
_cell.length_c   1.000
_cell.angle_alpha   90.00
_cell.angle_beta   90.00
_cell.angle_gamma   90.00
#
_symmetry.space_group_name_H-M   'P 1'
#
loop_
_entity.id
_entity.type
_entity.pdbx_description
1 polymer ?
#
loop_
_entity_poly.entity_id
_entity_poly.type
_entity_poly.pdbx_seq_one_letter_code
_entity_poly.pdbx_strand_id
1 'polypeptide(L)'
;MYNEEFTKYLLNLENIDIEKSWRENFNELDPFINYIFENKRIFDLILFQSAGTKYQDIVEKITSFVTKKTVCCLDKLKTIGMINQNLVFNEEEIHFYIYSFYATFYDILKHSYSKEKTMLLTRRLYQFSVPGWIELLS
;
A
#
# COMPACT_ATOMS: atom_id res chain seq x y z
N MET A 1 5.44 -18.55 2.70
CA MET A 1 4.18 -17.90 3.12
C MET A 1 3.87 -16.62 2.34
N TYR A 2 4.39 -15.42 2.67
CA TYR A 2 3.98 -14.18 1.96
C TYR A 2 4.23 -14.22 0.44
N ASN A 3 5.40 -14.65 -0.01
CA ASN A 3 5.68 -14.71 -1.45
C ASN A 3 4.76 -15.72 -2.18
N GLU A 4 4.37 -16.82 -1.53
CA GLU A 4 3.45 -17.80 -2.11
C GLU A 4 2.03 -17.24 -2.21
N GLU A 5 1.57 -16.52 -1.17
CA GLU A 5 0.29 -15.81 -1.17
C GLU A 5 0.26 -14.71 -2.24
N PHE A 6 1.36 -13.96 -2.37
CA PHE A 6 1.49 -12.93 -3.41
C PHE A 6 1.48 -13.54 -4.81
N THR A 7 2.19 -14.64 -5.05
CA THR A 7 2.13 -15.36 -6.33
C THR A 7 0.72 -15.86 -6.62
N LYS A 8 0.03 -16.43 -5.61
CA LYS A 8 -1.37 -16.87 -5.76
C LYS A 8 -2.30 -15.70 -6.08
N TYR A 9 -2.10 -14.54 -5.45
CA TYR A 9 -2.83 -13.32 -5.76
C TYR A 9 -2.60 -12.89 -7.22
N LEU A 10 -1.36 -12.84 -7.69
CA LEU A 10 -1.03 -12.49 -9.08
C LEU A 10 -1.68 -13.43 -10.11
N LEU A 11 -1.82 -14.71 -9.80
CA LEU A 11 -2.49 -15.69 -10.67
C LEU A 11 -4.00 -15.47 -10.75
N ASN A 12 -4.61 -14.88 -9.72
CA ASN A 12 -6.06 -14.65 -9.68
C ASN A 12 -6.48 -13.29 -10.27
N LEU A 13 -5.54 -12.43 -10.67
CA LEU A 13 -5.83 -11.08 -11.20
C LEU A 13 -6.73 -11.11 -12.44
N GLU A 14 -6.62 -12.15 -13.28
CA GLU A 14 -7.40 -12.30 -14.53
C GLU A 14 -8.93 -12.36 -14.31
N ASN A 15 -9.37 -12.63 -13.07
CA ASN A 15 -10.79 -12.75 -12.73
C ASN A 15 -11.35 -11.53 -11.98
N ILE A 16 -10.56 -10.45 -11.85
CA ILE A 16 -10.91 -9.28 -11.05
C ILE A 16 -11.23 -8.09 -11.95
N ASP A 17 -12.35 -7.43 -11.73
CA ASP A 17 -12.56 -6.08 -12.24
C ASP A 17 -11.76 -5.11 -11.35
N ILE A 18 -10.59 -4.67 -11.82
CA ILE A 18 -9.63 -3.89 -11.03
C ILE A 18 -10.20 -2.54 -10.65
N GLU A 19 -10.80 -1.84 -11.62
CA GLU A 19 -11.37 -0.52 -11.36
C GLU A 19 -12.49 -0.63 -10.32
N LYS A 20 -13.43 -1.57 -10.52
CA LYS A 20 -14.49 -1.80 -9.54
C LYS A 20 -13.93 -2.19 -8.19
N SER A 21 -12.98 -3.12 -8.14
CA SER A 21 -12.35 -3.57 -6.89
C SER A 21 -11.71 -2.40 -6.15
N TRP A 22 -10.99 -1.52 -6.83
CA TRP A 22 -10.32 -0.38 -6.19
C TRP A 22 -11.29 0.71 -5.76
N ARG A 23 -12.39 0.92 -6.49
CA ARG A 23 -13.43 1.89 -6.13
C ARG A 23 -14.37 1.40 -5.02
N GLU A 24 -14.44 0.10 -4.77
CA GLU A 24 -15.33 -0.48 -3.75
C GLU A 24 -14.57 -0.88 -2.47
N ASN A 25 -13.26 -1.15 -2.54
CA ASN A 25 -12.47 -1.69 -1.44
C ASN A 25 -11.52 -0.67 -0.81
N PHE A 26 -12.04 0.26 0.01
CA PHE A 26 -11.22 1.26 0.70
C PHE A 26 -10.71 0.83 2.08
N ASN A 27 -11.13 -0.33 2.56
CA ASN A 27 -10.86 -0.86 3.90
C ASN A 27 -9.73 -1.90 3.93
N GLU A 28 -8.91 -2.01 2.89
CA GLU A 28 -7.83 -3.00 2.78
C GLU A 28 -6.83 -2.95 3.95
N LEU A 29 -6.55 -1.76 4.49
CA LEU A 29 -5.64 -1.61 5.63
C LEU A 29 -6.31 -1.80 6.99
N ASP A 30 -7.63 -1.99 7.08
CA ASP A 30 -8.29 -2.13 8.38
C ASP A 30 -7.81 -3.35 9.19
N PRO A 31 -7.60 -4.55 8.60
CA PRO A 31 -7.01 -5.67 9.34
C PRO A 31 -5.61 -5.34 9.86
N PHE A 32 -4.81 -4.61 9.07
CA PHE A 32 -3.48 -4.19 9.49
C PHE A 32 -3.54 -3.15 10.60
N ILE A 33 -4.44 -2.17 10.52
CA ILE A 33 -4.68 -1.17 11.58
C ILE A 33 -5.16 -1.87 12.86
N ASN A 34 -6.07 -2.85 12.77
CA ASN A 34 -6.48 -3.64 13.94
C ASN A 34 -5.26 -4.29 14.60
N TYR A 35 -4.42 -4.96 13.80
CA TYR A 35 -3.22 -5.62 14.30
C TYR A 35 -2.22 -4.63 14.94
N ILE A 36 -2.07 -3.43 14.36
CA ILE A 36 -1.25 -2.36 14.93
C ILE A 36 -1.80 -1.96 16.31
N PHE A 37 -3.11 -1.72 16.43
CA PHE A 37 -3.72 -1.29 17.70
C PHE A 37 -3.65 -2.37 18.78
N GLU A 38 -3.78 -3.65 18.42
CA GLU A 38 -3.57 -4.78 19.32
C GLU A 38 -2.12 -4.87 19.83
N ASN A 39 -1.16 -4.38 19.04
CA ASN A 39 0.28 -4.46 19.31
C ASN A 39 0.93 -3.08 19.42
N LYS A 40 0.17 -2.06 19.86
CA LYS A 40 0.53 -0.64 19.71
C LYS A 40 1.94 -0.30 20.17
N ARG A 41 2.35 -0.81 21.34
CA ARG A 41 3.69 -0.55 21.91
C ARG A 41 4.81 -0.98 20.96
N ILE A 42 4.66 -2.13 20.29
CA ILE A 42 5.69 -2.65 19.39
C ILE A 42 5.78 -1.78 18.14
N PHE A 43 4.64 -1.43 17.56
CA PHE A 43 4.59 -0.59 16.37
C PHE A 43 5.07 0.84 16.65
N ASP A 44 4.72 1.43 17.78
CA ASP A 44 5.23 2.75 18.17
C ASP A 44 6.76 2.75 18.28
N LEU A 45 7.34 1.69 18.88
CA LEU A 45 8.79 1.56 19.00
C LEU A 45 9.46 1.45 17.62
N ILE A 46 8.96 0.55 16.78
CA ILE A 46 9.59 0.25 15.49
C ILE A 46 9.39 1.40 14.49
N LEU A 47 8.19 1.95 14.40
CA LEU A 47 7.85 2.97 13.40
C LEU A 47 8.30 4.38 13.81
N PHE A 48 8.26 4.72 15.10
CA PHE A 48 8.42 6.12 15.54
C PHE A 48 9.55 6.36 16.55
N GLN A 49 10.10 5.30 17.15
CA GLN A 49 11.13 5.42 18.20
C GLN A 49 12.38 4.57 17.90
N SER A 50 12.63 4.29 16.61
CA SER A 50 13.72 3.43 16.16
C SER A 50 14.99 4.18 15.76
N ALA A 51 15.01 5.51 15.84
CA ALA A 51 16.16 6.33 15.49
C ALA A 51 17.41 5.90 16.29
N GLY A 52 18.55 5.74 15.60
CA GLY A 52 19.79 5.25 16.22
C GLY A 52 19.83 3.75 16.47
N THR A 53 18.79 3.00 16.11
CA THR A 53 18.79 1.53 16.14
C THR A 53 18.95 0.96 14.72
N LYS A 54 19.21 -0.35 14.60
CA LYS A 54 19.21 -1.05 13.31
C LYS A 54 17.87 -1.01 12.55
N TYR A 55 16.80 -0.55 13.21
CA TYR A 55 15.46 -0.44 12.65
C TYR A 55 15.09 0.99 12.21
N GLN A 56 16.00 1.96 12.32
CA GLN A 56 15.72 3.37 11.98
C GLN A 56 15.17 3.55 10.56
N ASP A 57 15.59 2.70 9.61
CA ASP A 57 15.18 2.76 8.20
C ASP A 57 13.98 1.86 7.88
N ILE A 58 13.20 1.41 8.87
CA ILE A 58 12.13 0.44 8.64
C ILE A 58 11.03 0.96 7.72
N VAL A 59 10.65 2.23 7.86
CA VAL A 59 9.64 2.88 7.02
C VAL A 59 10.09 2.88 5.57
N GLU A 60 11.35 3.25 5.31
CA GLU A 60 11.94 3.21 3.97
C GLU A 60 11.97 1.78 3.40
N LYS A 61 12.37 0.80 4.22
CA LYS A 61 12.38 -0.61 3.82
C LYS A 61 10.99 -1.12 3.44
N ILE A 62 9.95 -0.71 4.17
CA ILE A 62 8.56 -1.08 3.85
C ILE A 62 8.15 -0.40 2.54
N THR A 63 8.36 0.90 2.38
CA THR A 63 8.05 1.63 1.15
C THR A 63 8.73 0.99 -0.06
N SER A 64 10.05 0.80 0.00
CA SER A 64 10.84 0.13 -1.04
C SER A 64 10.34 -1.29 -1.36
N PHE A 65 9.93 -2.06 -0.34
CA PHE A 65 9.35 -3.38 -0.55
C PHE A 65 8.01 -3.31 -1.30
N VAL A 66 7.12 -2.41 -0.88
CA VAL A 66 5.80 -2.25 -1.51
C VAL A 66 5.95 -1.73 -2.94
N THR A 67 6.84 -0.77 -3.20
CA THR A 67 7.17 -0.30 -4.55
C THR A 67 7.48 -1.46 -5.48
N LYS A 68 8.40 -2.36 -5.08
CA LYS A 68 8.78 -3.52 -5.89
C LYS A 68 7.60 -4.46 -6.16
N LYS A 69 6.74 -4.68 -5.15
CA LYS A 69 5.55 -5.52 -5.32
C LYS A 69 4.52 -4.87 -6.24
N THR A 70 4.32 -3.56 -6.14
CA THR A 70 3.46 -2.80 -7.05
C THR A 70 3.97 -2.91 -8.48
N VAL A 71 5.27 -2.73 -8.73
CA VAL A 71 5.85 -2.91 -10.07
C VAL A 71 5.58 -4.32 -10.60
N CYS A 72 5.80 -5.38 -9.80
CA CYS A 72 5.46 -6.75 -10.21
C CYS A 72 3.97 -6.94 -10.55
N CYS A 73 3.07 -6.33 -9.78
CA CYS A 73 1.63 -6.36 -10.09
C CYS A 73 1.36 -5.67 -11.42
N LEU A 74 1.89 -4.47 -11.64
CA LEU A 74 1.71 -3.69 -12.86
C LEU A 74 2.23 -4.45 -14.10
N ASP A 75 3.38 -5.10 -14.01
CA ASP A 75 3.92 -5.93 -15.09
C ASP A 75 3.03 -7.14 -15.40
N LYS A 76 2.49 -7.80 -14.36
CA LYS A 76 1.53 -8.90 -14.55
C LYS A 76 0.24 -8.39 -15.21
N LEU A 77 -0.30 -7.26 -14.77
CA LEU A 77 -1.49 -6.63 -15.35
C LEU A 77 -1.32 -6.30 -16.84
N LYS A 78 -0.14 -5.80 -17.23
CA LYS A 78 0.21 -5.61 -18.64
C LYS A 78 0.23 -6.93 -19.40
N THR A 79 0.90 -7.93 -18.84
CA THR A 79 1.09 -9.25 -19.48
C THR A 79 -0.25 -9.93 -19.79
N ILE A 80 -1.25 -9.75 -18.93
CA ILE A 80 -2.60 -10.31 -19.11
C ILE A 80 -3.56 -9.38 -19.85
N GLY A 81 -3.09 -8.22 -20.32
CA GLY A 81 -3.87 -7.29 -21.13
C GLY A 81 -4.95 -6.51 -20.37
N MET A 82 -4.84 -6.40 -19.05
CA MET A 82 -5.81 -5.65 -18.22
C MET A 82 -5.51 -4.15 -18.14
N ILE A 83 -4.29 -3.74 -18.48
CA ILE A 83 -3.89 -2.34 -18.62
C ILE A 83 -3.12 -2.15 -19.94
N ASN A 84 -3.01 -0.91 -20.39
CA ASN A 84 -2.37 -0.59 -21.67
C ASN A 84 -0.92 -1.11 -21.72
N GLN A 85 -0.62 -1.96 -22.71
CA GLN A 85 0.68 -2.62 -22.88
C GLN A 85 1.81 -1.63 -23.23
N ASN A 86 1.47 -0.45 -23.76
CA ASN A 86 2.41 0.60 -24.12
C ASN A 86 2.74 1.54 -22.95
N LEU A 87 2.07 1.41 -21.79
CA LEU A 87 2.45 2.16 -20.61
C LEU A 87 3.92 1.87 -20.29
N VAL A 88 4.67 2.88 -19.87
CA VAL A 88 6.04 2.73 -19.37
C VAL A 88 6.03 3.23 -17.94
N PHE A 89 6.39 2.36 -16.98
CA PHE A 89 6.45 2.74 -15.58
C PHE A 89 7.89 3.10 -15.22
N ASN A 90 8.09 4.30 -14.70
CA ASN A 90 9.33 4.65 -14.02
C ASN A 90 9.25 4.18 -12.56
N GLU A 91 10.17 3.32 -12.13
CA GLU A 91 10.21 2.83 -10.74
C GLU A 91 10.34 3.97 -9.73
N GLU A 92 11.02 5.06 -10.06
CA GLU A 92 11.15 6.24 -9.20
C GLU A 92 9.81 6.97 -9.03
N GLU A 93 9.01 7.09 -10.08
CA GLU A 93 7.66 7.69 -10.00
C GLU A 93 6.73 6.81 -9.15
N ILE A 94 6.74 5.49 -9.40
CA ILE A 94 5.98 4.54 -8.59
C ILE A 94 6.43 4.59 -7.12
N HIS A 95 7.73 4.71 -6.87
CA HIS A 95 8.26 4.89 -5.52
C HIS A 95 7.68 6.16 -4.87
N PHE A 96 7.66 7.30 -5.56
CA PHE A 96 7.10 8.54 -5.01
C PHE A 96 5.59 8.45 -4.73
N TYR A 97 4.82 7.79 -5.60
CA TYR A 97 3.39 7.59 -5.36
C TYR A 97 3.15 6.73 -4.11
N ILE A 98 3.85 5.60 -4.01
CA ILE A 98 3.78 4.71 -2.84
C ILE A 98 4.28 5.45 -1.58
N TYR A 99 5.40 6.16 -1.66
CA TYR A 99 5.94 6.94 -0.55
C TYR A 99 4.94 7.98 -0.05
N SER A 100 4.32 8.76 -0.95
CA SER A 100 3.35 9.80 -0.56
C SER A 100 2.16 9.22 0.22
N PHE A 101 1.66 8.06 -0.20
CA PHE A 101 0.60 7.35 0.49
C PHE A 101 1.06 6.84 1.87
N TYR A 102 2.17 6.10 1.92
CA TYR A 102 2.65 5.50 3.15
C TYR A 102 3.14 6.52 4.16
N ALA A 103 3.82 7.59 3.74
CA ALA A 103 4.22 8.69 4.61
C ALA A 103 3.00 9.33 5.29
N THR A 104 1.92 9.57 4.54
CA THR A 104 0.67 10.11 5.09
C THR A 104 0.01 9.11 6.03
N PHE A 105 -0.03 7.82 5.66
CA PHE A 105 -0.56 6.76 6.51
C PHE A 105 0.22 6.63 7.84
N TYR A 106 1.56 6.69 7.80
CA TYR A 106 2.38 6.67 9.00
C TYR A 106 2.18 7.92 9.86
N ASP A 107 1.99 9.09 9.26
CA ASP A 107 1.64 10.30 10.02
C ASP A 107 0.29 10.10 10.74
N ILE A 108 -0.73 9.58 10.06
CA ILE A 108 -2.03 9.25 10.68
C ILE A 108 -1.84 8.30 11.87
N LEU A 109 -1.02 7.26 11.75
CA LEU A 109 -0.73 6.31 12.83
C LEU A 109 0.05 6.93 14.01
N LYS A 110 0.88 7.92 13.73
CA LYS A 110 1.68 8.63 14.72
C LYS A 110 0.81 9.55 15.59
N HIS A 111 -0.27 10.09 15.03
CA HIS A 111 -1.25 10.83 15.80
C HIS A 111 -1.99 9.89 16.75
N SER A 112 -2.16 10.31 18.01
CA SER A 112 -2.86 9.55 19.06
C SER A 112 -4.38 9.52 18.87
N TYR A 113 -4.85 9.18 17.67
CA TYR A 113 -6.26 9.02 17.36
C TYR A 113 -6.82 7.69 17.87
N SER A 114 -8.15 7.61 17.98
CA SER A 114 -8.81 6.32 18.20
C SER A 114 -8.61 5.40 16.99
N LYS A 115 -8.81 4.10 17.18
CA LYS A 115 -8.73 3.10 16.11
C LYS A 115 -9.71 3.41 14.98
N GLU A 116 -10.94 3.74 15.34
CA GLU A 116 -12.02 4.05 14.41
C GLU A 116 -11.70 5.29 13.58
N LYS A 117 -11.12 6.32 14.21
CA LYS A 117 -10.70 7.54 13.51
C LYS A 117 -9.50 7.27 12.59
N THR A 118 -8.55 6.44 13.03
CA THR A 118 -7.41 6.02 12.21
C THR A 118 -7.86 5.27 10.95
N MET A 119 -8.78 4.31 11.10
CA MET A 119 -9.39 3.60 9.97
C MET A 119 -10.13 4.56 9.04
N LEU A 120 -10.96 5.46 9.59
CA LEU A 120 -11.69 6.44 8.79
C LEU A 120 -10.75 7.31 7.94
N LEU A 121 -9.71 7.88 8.54
CA LEU A 121 -8.73 8.71 7.84
C LEU A 121 -7.97 7.93 6.77
N THR A 122 -7.58 6.68 7.07
CA THR A 122 -6.90 5.80 6.10
C THR A 122 -7.79 5.47 4.91
N ARG A 123 -9.07 5.16 5.14
CA ARG A 123 -10.05 4.93 4.06
C ARG A 123 -10.25 6.19 3.20
N ARG A 124 -10.24 7.39 3.80
CA ARG A 124 -10.30 8.66 3.03
C ARG A 124 -9.03 8.89 2.21
N LEU A 125 -7.86 8.55 2.74
CA LEU A 125 -6.61 8.59 1.99
C LEU A 125 -6.63 7.66 0.77
N TYR A 126 -7.17 6.45 0.92
CA TYR A 126 -7.42 5.55 -0.22
C TYR A 126 -8.36 6.18 -1.25
N GLN A 127 -9.51 6.71 -0.82
CA GLN A 127 -10.46 7.37 -1.72
C GLN A 127 -9.85 8.53 -2.52
N PHE A 128 -8.91 9.24 -1.91
CA PHE A 128 -8.17 10.31 -2.58
C PHE A 128 -7.14 9.76 -3.58
N SER A 129 -6.49 8.64 -3.27
CA SER A 129 -5.37 8.10 -4.04
C SER A 129 -5.80 7.21 -5.21
N VAL A 130 -6.90 6.45 -5.06
CA VAL A 130 -7.39 5.50 -6.06
C VAL A 130 -7.66 6.14 -7.43
N PRO A 131 -8.32 7.31 -7.55
CA PRO A 131 -8.53 7.95 -8.84
C PRO A 131 -7.23 8.24 -9.59
N GLY A 132 -6.16 8.62 -8.88
CA GLY A 132 -4.85 8.86 -9.50
C GLY A 132 -4.24 7.59 -10.10
N TRP A 133 -4.41 6.45 -9.43
CA TRP A 133 -3.99 5.16 -9.97
C TRP A 133 -4.83 4.73 -11.17
N ILE A 134 -6.14 4.95 -11.15
CA ILE A 134 -7.01 4.60 -12.28
C ILE A 134 -6.63 5.42 -13.51
N GLU A 135 -6.41 6.73 -13.36
CA GLU A 135 -5.97 7.60 -14.45
C GLU A 135 -4.60 7.15 -15.01
N LEU A 136 -3.66 6.77 -14.14
CA LEU A 136 -2.33 6.30 -14.56
C LEU A 136 -2.38 4.99 -15.37
N LEU A 137 -3.39 4.15 -15.15
CA LEU A 137 -3.49 2.81 -15.74
C LEU A 137 -4.46 2.70 -16.91
N SER A 138 -5.27 3.75 -17.15
CA SER A 138 -6.18 3.86 -18.29
C SER A 138 -5.41 4.02 -19.60
#